data_AF-A0A2N0VX82-F1
#
_entry.id   AF-A0A2N0VX82-F1
#
_cell.length_a   1.000
_cell.length_b   1.000
_cell.length_c   1.000
_cell.angle_alpha   90.00
_cell.angle_beta   90.00
_cell.angle_gamma   90.00
#
_symmetry.space_group_name_H-M   'P 1'
#
loop_
_entity.id
_entity.type
_entity.pdbx_description
1 polymer ?
#
loop_
_entity_poly.entity_id
_entity_poly.type
_entity_poly.pdbx_seq_one_letter_code
_entity_poly.pdbx_strand_id
1 'polypeptide(L)'
;MDKKFYFKNFFICLFYLGVAVTIFVSQTGATPFLFAYTIIISAMFPLARKALETLVLKVSSEEFWTTGFFQPSSAKNTLWVIYYAVIIVLVVPLSLIYVILYFSTKKAT
;
A
#
# COMPACT_ATOMS: atom_id res chain seq x y z
N MET A 1 12.01 3.49 9.77
CA MET A 1 10.62 3.94 9.49
C MET A 1 10.04 4.49 10.77
N ASP A 2 9.55 5.72 10.78
CA ASP A 2 8.97 6.33 11.98
C ASP A 2 7.65 5.67 12.37
N LYS A 3 7.44 5.49 13.68
CA LYS A 3 6.19 4.93 14.22
C LYS A 3 4.97 5.78 13.80
N LYS A 4 5.10 7.11 13.83
CA LYS A 4 4.05 8.04 13.40
C LYS A 4 3.68 7.86 11.93
N PHE A 5 4.68 7.67 11.06
CA PHE A 5 4.46 7.40 9.64
C PHE A 5 3.75 6.05 9.44
N TYR A 6 4.19 5.01 10.14
CA TYR A 6 3.59 3.68 10.05
C TYR A 6 2.11 3.70 10.40
N PHE A 7 1.77 4.19 11.60
CA PHE A 7 0.39 4.21 12.07
C PHE A 7 -0.51 5.11 11.23
N LYS A 8 -0.01 6.28 10.80
CA LYS A 8 -0.76 7.16 9.88
C LYS A 8 -1.16 6.41 8.61
N ASN A 9 -0.21 5.74 7.96
CA ASN A 9 -0.48 5.02 6.71
C ASN A 9 -1.30 3.75 6.92
N PHE A 10 -1.13 3.07 8.05
CA PHE A 10 -1.94 1.93 8.45
C PHE A 10 -3.41 2.32 8.56
N PHE A 11 -3.73 3.37 9.33
CA PHE A 11 -5.10 3.82 9.53
C PHE A 11 -5.73 4.38 8.26
N ILE A 12 -4.94 5.05 7.41
CA ILE A 12 -5.40 5.50 6.10
C ILE A 12 -5.83 4.30 5.24
N CYS A 13 -4.97 3.27 5.12
CA CYS A 13 -5.29 2.08 4.34
C CYS A 13 -6.49 1.34 4.94
N LEU A 14 -6.51 1.17 6.26
CA LEU A 14 -7.58 0.50 6.99
C LEU A 14 -8.93 1.21 6.77
N PHE A 15 -8.94 2.55 6.77
CA PHE A 15 -10.15 3.31 6.52
C PHE A 15 -10.68 3.07 5.10
N TYR A 16 -9.85 3.28 4.07
CA TYR A 16 -10.29 3.12 2.69
C TYR A 16 -10.67 1.68 2.34
N LEU A 17 -9.82 0.71 2.71
CA LEU A 17 -10.07 -0.70 2.42
C LEU A 17 -11.23 -1.25 3.26
N GLY A 18 -11.34 -0.82 4.53
CA GLY A 18 -12.43 -1.19 5.43
C GLY A 18 -13.80 -0.72 4.94
N VAL A 19 -13.90 0.53 4.46
CA VAL A 19 -15.15 1.03 3.84
C VAL A 19 -15.49 0.21 2.59
N ALA A 20 -14.53 -0.04 1.71
CA ALA A 20 -14.76 -0.83 0.49
C ALA A 20 -15.24 -2.25 0.80
N VAL A 21 -14.60 -2.93 1.75
CA VAL A 21 -14.97 -4.30 2.14
C VAL A 21 -16.33 -4.34 2.83
N THR A 22 -16.68 -3.33 3.63
CA THR A 22 -18.01 -3.25 4.27
C THR A 22 -19.12 -3.11 3.23
N ILE A 23 -18.94 -2.25 2.22
CA ILE A 23 -19.88 -2.11 1.10
C ILE A 23 -19.97 -3.44 0.34
N PHE A 24 -18.84 -4.06 0.01
CA PHE A 24 -18.82 -5.31 -0.75
C PHE A 24 -19.53 -6.46 -0.01
N VAL A 25 -19.24 -6.65 1.27
CA VAL A 25 -19.88 -7.68 2.12
C VAL A 25 -21.38 -7.42 2.22
N SER A 26 -21.81 -6.16 2.36
CA SER A 26 -23.24 -5.82 2.44
C SER A 26 -24.03 -6.18 1.17
N GLN A 27 -23.38 -6.18 0.00
CA GLN A 27 -24.00 -6.51 -1.28
C GLN A 27 -23.95 -8.01 -1.60
N THR A 28 -22.93 -8.72 -1.12
CA THR A 28 -22.63 -10.09 -1.54
C THR A 28 -22.85 -11.15 -0.46
N GLY A 29 -23.03 -10.73 0.80
CA GLY A 29 -23.08 -11.65 1.94
C GLY A 29 -21.74 -12.36 2.19
N ALA A 30 -20.63 -11.81 1.69
CA ALA A 30 -19.31 -12.43 1.77
C ALA A 30 -18.83 -12.67 3.21
N THR A 31 -17.86 -13.59 3.36
CA THR A 31 -17.48 -14.14 4.65
C THR A 31 -16.69 -13.17 5.54
N PRO A 32 -16.80 -13.31 6.88
CA PRO A 32 -16.08 -12.47 7.85
C PRO A 32 -14.55 -12.56 7.73
N PHE A 33 -14.01 -13.56 7.04
CA PHE A 33 -12.58 -13.68 6.72
C PHE A 33 -12.02 -12.48 5.94
N LEU A 34 -12.85 -11.78 5.16
CA LEU A 34 -12.43 -10.58 4.42
C LEU A 34 -12.03 -9.42 5.34
N PHE A 35 -12.64 -9.29 6.52
CA PHE A 35 -12.25 -8.27 7.49
C PHE A 35 -10.89 -8.57 8.11
N ALA A 36 -10.61 -9.84 8.44
CA ALA A 36 -9.29 -10.25 8.93
C ALA A 36 -8.21 -10.00 7.86
N TYR A 37 -8.50 -10.34 6.60
CA TYR A 37 -7.62 -10.06 5.47
C TYR A 37 -7.35 -8.55 5.31
N THR A 38 -8.37 -7.72 5.47
CA THR A 38 -8.27 -6.25 5.40
C THR A 38 -7.28 -5.69 6.42
N ILE A 39 -7.32 -6.19 7.66
CA ILE A 39 -6.40 -5.76 8.72
C ILE A 39 -4.95 -6.12 8.38
N ILE A 40 -4.73 -7.34 7.87
CA ILE A 40 -3.40 -7.82 7.48
C ILE A 40 -2.83 -6.97 6.34
N ILE A 41 -3.62 -6.73 5.29
CA ILE A 41 -3.20 -5.90 4.16
C ILE A 41 -2.90 -4.46 4.60
N SER A 42 -3.74 -3.91 5.47
CA SER A 42 -3.52 -2.57 6.03
C SER A 42 -2.23 -2.50 6.84
N ALA A 43 -1.86 -3.56 7.57
CA ALA A 43 -0.60 -3.66 8.30
C ALA A 43 0.63 -3.75 7.37
N MET A 44 0.49 -4.41 6.22
CA MET A 44 1.57 -4.53 5.23
C MET A 44 1.75 -3.26 4.38
N PHE A 45 0.71 -2.43 4.27
CA PHE A 45 0.71 -1.24 3.42
C PHE A 45 1.82 -0.22 3.73
N PRO A 46 2.09 0.20 5.00
CA PRO A 46 3.11 1.20 5.29
C PRO A 46 4.53 0.73 4.93
N LEU A 47 4.82 -0.56 5.16
CA LEU A 47 6.09 -1.18 4.80
C LEU A 47 6.32 -1.09 3.30
N ALA A 48 5.30 -1.45 2.54
CA ALA A 48 5.40 -1.52 1.10
C ALA A 48 5.38 -0.13 0.44
N ARG A 49 4.61 0.82 1.00
CA ARG A 49 4.71 2.24 0.65
C ARG A 49 6.14 2.77 0.85
N LYS A 50 6.79 2.42 1.97
CA LYS A 50 8.17 2.85 2.23
C LYS A 50 9.17 2.21 1.27
N ALA A 51 8.99 0.93 0.95
CA ALA A 51 9.82 0.25 -0.04
C ALA A 51 9.68 0.90 -1.43
N LEU A 52 8.45 1.24 -1.82
CA LEU A 52 8.19 1.89 -3.09
C LEU A 52 8.70 3.33 -3.13
N GLU A 53 8.55 4.13 -2.07
CA GLU A 53 9.20 5.45 -1.95
C GLU A 53 10.72 5.33 -2.15
N THR A 54 11.34 4.32 -1.55
CA THR A 54 12.79 4.10 -1.66
C THR A 54 13.20 3.67 -3.07
N LEU A 55 12.43 2.79 -3.71
CA LEU A 55 12.66 2.36 -5.10
C LEU A 55 12.46 3.50 -6.08
N VAL A 56 11.39 4.27 -5.91
CA VAL A 56 11.09 5.46 -6.70
C VAL A 56 12.23 6.46 -6.59
N LEU A 57 12.69 6.80 -5.39
CA LEU A 57 13.82 7.73 -5.21
C LEU A 57 15.15 7.18 -5.79
N LYS A 58 15.27 5.86 -5.94
CA LYS A 58 16.44 5.22 -6.55
C LYS A 58 16.39 5.19 -8.08
N VAL A 59 15.19 5.19 -8.65
CA VAL A 59 14.93 5.12 -10.11
C VAL A 59 14.60 6.49 -10.71
N SER A 60 14.10 7.42 -9.91
CA SER A 60 13.68 8.76 -10.33
C SER A 60 14.22 9.80 -9.35
N SER A 61 14.86 10.85 -9.87
CA SER A 61 15.34 11.98 -9.07
C SER A 61 14.17 12.81 -8.55
N GLU A 62 14.38 13.55 -7.45
CA GLU A 62 13.38 14.48 -6.91
C GLU A 62 12.94 15.53 -7.96
N GLU A 63 13.84 15.88 -8.88
CA GLU A 63 13.59 16.73 -10.06
C GLU A 63 12.57 16.12 -11.03
N PHE A 64 12.55 14.80 -11.23
CA PHE A 64 11.58 14.12 -12.10
C PHE A 64 10.14 14.26 -11.59
N TRP A 65 9.96 14.36 -10.27
CA TRP A 65 8.65 14.50 -9.63
C TRP A 65 8.20 15.96 -9.50
N THR A 66 9.15 16.90 -9.51
CA THR A 66 8.89 18.33 -9.32
C THR A 66 8.80 19.11 -10.64
N THR A 67 9.24 18.53 -11.76
CA THR A 67 9.18 19.16 -13.09
C THR A 67 8.17 18.50 -14.04
N GLY A 68 7.43 19.31 -14.81
CA GLY A 68 6.57 18.84 -15.91
C GLY A 68 5.29 18.07 -15.52
N PHE A 69 5.11 16.87 -16.09
CA PHE A 69 3.87 16.07 -16.09
C PHE A 69 3.27 15.79 -14.70
N PHE A 70 4.04 15.91 -13.62
CA PHE A 70 3.61 15.68 -12.23
C PHE A 70 3.30 16.97 -11.42
N GLN A 71 3.34 18.16 -12.01
CA GLN A 71 2.92 19.41 -11.34
C GLN A 71 1.46 19.36 -10.84
N PRO A 72 1.16 19.83 -9.61
CA PRO A 72 -0.15 19.71 -9.00
C PRO A 72 -1.21 20.51 -9.77
N SER A 73 -2.24 19.83 -10.26
CA SER A 73 -3.47 20.43 -10.80
C SER A 73 -4.66 19.55 -10.44
N SER A 74 -5.86 20.13 -10.36
CA SER A 74 -7.08 19.46 -9.85
C SER A 74 -7.44 18.16 -10.59
N ALA A 75 -7.05 18.00 -11.86
CA ALA A 75 -7.24 16.78 -12.64
C ALA A 75 -6.32 15.61 -12.23
N LYS A 76 -5.22 15.88 -11.51
CA LYS A 76 -4.18 14.89 -11.16
C LYS A 76 -4.38 14.24 -9.78
N ASN A 77 -5.42 14.63 -9.03
CA ASN A 77 -5.83 13.91 -7.82
C ASN A 77 -6.24 12.47 -8.14
N THR A 78 -6.85 12.26 -9.32
CA THR A 78 -7.19 10.94 -9.87
C THR A 78 -5.95 10.11 -10.20
N LEU A 79 -4.88 10.72 -10.73
CA LEU A 79 -3.60 10.06 -11.00
C LEU A 79 -2.93 9.58 -9.70
N TRP A 80 -3.02 10.37 -8.62
CA TRP A 80 -2.58 9.94 -7.30
C TRP A 80 -3.38 8.75 -6.78
N VAL A 81 -4.70 8.73 -6.99
CA VAL A 81 -5.56 7.58 -6.63
C VAL A 81 -5.16 6.33 -7.43
N ILE A 82 -4.92 6.45 -8.74
CA ILE A 82 -4.46 5.35 -9.59
C ILE A 82 -3.06 4.88 -9.16
N TYR A 83 -2.16 5.80 -8.83
CA TYR A 83 -0.84 5.46 -8.27
C TYR A 83 -0.97 4.66 -6.97
N TYR A 84 -1.80 5.11 -6.02
CA TYR A 84 -2.06 4.34 -4.80
C TYR A 84 -2.76 3.00 -5.06
N ALA A 85 -3.63 2.91 -6.06
CA ALA A 85 -4.27 1.65 -6.46
C ALA A 85 -3.25 0.67 -7.05
N VAL A 86 -2.37 1.14 -7.94
CA VAL A 86 -1.27 0.35 -8.51
C VAL A 86 -0.28 -0.07 -7.41
N ILE A 87 0.02 0.81 -6.47
CA ILE A 87 0.77 0.47 -5.26
C ILE A 87 0.06 -0.66 -4.54
N ILE A 88 -1.22 -0.52 -4.16
CA ILE A 88 -1.93 -1.57 -3.43
C ILE A 88 -1.84 -2.91 -4.18
N VAL A 89 -2.06 -2.93 -5.49
CA VAL A 89 -1.99 -4.13 -6.33
C VAL A 89 -0.58 -4.73 -6.39
N LEU A 90 0.47 -3.92 -6.47
CA LEU A 90 1.88 -4.37 -6.49
C LEU A 90 2.45 -4.69 -5.10
N VAL A 91 1.89 -4.08 -4.06
CA VAL A 91 2.29 -4.23 -2.67
C VAL A 91 1.89 -5.60 -2.13
N VAL A 92 0.71 -6.13 -2.50
CA VAL A 92 0.29 -7.47 -2.09
C VAL A 92 1.31 -8.55 -2.51
N PRO A 93 1.75 -8.67 -3.78
CA PRO A 93 2.74 -9.67 -4.17
C PRO A 93 4.13 -9.40 -3.60
N LEU A 94 4.59 -8.13 -3.58
CA LEU A 94 5.92 -7.80 -3.05
C LEU A 94 6.06 -8.06 -1.54
N SER A 95 5.01 -7.77 -0.78
CA SER A 95 4.98 -8.01 0.66
C SER A 95 4.94 -9.51 0.99
N LEU A 96 4.26 -10.32 0.17
CA LEU A 96 4.29 -11.78 0.27
C LEU A 96 5.70 -12.34 0.02
N ILE A 97 6.37 -11.87 -1.04
CA ILE A 97 7.73 -12.29 -1.39
C ILE A 97 8.71 -11.96 -0.25
N TYR A 98 8.64 -10.74 0.30
CA TYR A 98 9.50 -10.33 1.42
C TYR A 98 9.33 -11.24 2.64
N VAL A 99 8.08 -11.57 3.01
CA VAL A 99 7.79 -12.47 4.14
C VAL A 99 8.32 -13.88 3.88
N ILE A 100 8.12 -14.42 2.68
CA ILE A 100 8.64 -15.74 2.29
C ILE A 100 10.16 -15.77 2.42
N LEU A 101 10.86 -14.77 1.89
CA LEU A 101 12.32 -14.68 1.96
C LEU A 101 12.81 -14.59 3.41
N TYR A 102 12.17 -13.75 4.23
CA TYR A 102 12.54 -13.58 5.64
C TYR A 102 12.42 -14.89 6.45
N PHE A 103 11.32 -15.63 6.29
CA PHE A 103 11.14 -16.92 6.97
C PHE A 103 12.02 -18.03 6.41
N SER A 104 12.31 -18.04 5.11
CA SER A 104 13.26 -18.98 4.51
C SER A 104 14.69 -18.76 5.01
N THR A 105 15.10 -17.50 5.23
CA THR A 105 16.41 -17.20 5.83
C THR A 105 16.49 -17.59 7.31
N LYS A 106 15.38 -17.54 8.06
CA LYS A 106 15.35 -17.92 9.48
C LYS A 106 15.32 -19.42 9.74
N LYS A 107 14.97 -20.23 8.73
CA LYS A 107 15.04 -21.71 8.80
C LYS A 107 16.42 -22.26 8.44
N ALA A 108 17.31 -21.42 7.89
CA ALA A 108 18.64 -21.80 7.46
C ALA A 108 19.75 -21.44 8.48
N THR A 109 19.39 -21.03 9.70
CA THR A 109 20.29 -20.80 10.84
C THR A 109 19.69 -21.48 12.06
#